data_AF-A0A2G1X0V7-F1
#
_entry.id   AF-A0A2G1X0V7-F1
#
_cell.length_a   1.000
_cell.length_b   1.000
_cell.length_c   1.000
_cell.angle_alpha   90.00
_cell.angle_beta   90.00
_cell.angle_gamma   90.00
#
_symmetry.space_group_name_H-M   'P 1'
#
loop_
_entity.id
_entity.type
_entity.pdbx_description
1 polymer ?
#
loop_
_entity_poly.entity_id
_entity_poly.type
_entity_poly.pdbx_seq_one_letter_code
_entity_poly.pdbx_strand_id
1 'polypeptide(L)'
;MYIDTATAVLNVALNIVLIPRYNFFGAAMATAISYLFMNVFYSIQVYRETGAHPLTWSMVIPSAVSLLFTSALYAVVSWATTVTPVVAILSGVVITVSHAVIVLSFGGIEQEEIMLVLSFEERFGIDLGPFKRIAKRLI
;
A
#
# COMPACT_ATOMS: atom_id res chain seq x y z
N MET A 1 15.57 -17.21 -3.60
CA MET A 1 15.72 -18.67 -3.38
C MET A 1 15.77 -19.04 -1.90
N TYR A 2 16.76 -18.60 -1.10
CA TYR A 2 16.80 -18.97 0.33
C TYR A 2 15.66 -18.33 1.16
N ILE A 3 15.35 -17.05 0.92
CA ILE A 3 14.25 -16.35 1.61
C ILE A 3 12.90 -17.00 1.29
N ASP A 4 12.68 -17.38 0.03
CA ASP A 4 11.45 -18.07 -0.42
C ASP A 4 11.26 -19.41 0.30
N THR A 5 12.30 -20.24 0.34
CA THR A 5 12.25 -21.54 1.03
C THR A 5 12.00 -21.37 2.52
N ALA A 6 12.69 -20.43 3.18
CA ALA A 6 12.47 -20.14 4.60
C ALA A 6 11.03 -19.65 4.86
N THR A 7 10.51 -18.79 3.98
CA THR A 7 9.13 -18.27 4.03
C THR A 7 8.12 -19.40 3.88
N ALA A 8 8.33 -20.31 2.94
CA ALA A 8 7.45 -21.46 2.72
C ALA A 8 7.44 -22.41 3.93
N VAL A 9 8.62 -22.71 4.50
CA VAL A 9 8.72 -23.53 5.71
C VAL A 9 8.03 -22.87 6.89
N LEU A 10 8.25 -21.56 7.09
CA LEU A 10 7.56 -20.78 8.12
C LEU A 10 6.05 -20.82 7.92
N ASN A 11 5.56 -20.67 6.68
CA ASN A 11 4.14 -20.71 6.36
C ASN A 11 3.52 -22.05 6.72
N VAL A 12 4.14 -23.16 6.32
CA VAL A 12 3.66 -24.51 6.65
C VAL A 12 3.66 -24.72 8.17
N ALA A 13 4.74 -24.35 8.86
CA ALA A 13 4.84 -24.48 10.31
C ALA A 13 3.73 -23.68 11.03
N LEU A 14 3.50 -22.43 10.62
CA LEU A 14 2.45 -21.59 11.18
C LEU A 14 1.06 -22.15 10.88
N ASN A 15 0.82 -22.67 9.67
CA ASN A 15 -0.46 -23.30 9.35
C ASN A 15 -0.75 -24.51 10.26
N ILE A 16 0.24 -25.37 10.51
CA ILE A 16 0.11 -26.51 11.42
C ILE A 16 -0.24 -26.07 12.85
N VAL A 17 0.31 -24.95 13.32
CA VAL A 17 0.08 -24.46 14.69
C VAL A 17 -1.20 -23.64 14.82
N LEU A 18 -1.50 -22.79 13.84
CA LEU A 18 -2.56 -21.78 13.92
C LEU A 18 -3.91 -22.28 13.41
N ILE A 19 -3.96 -23.12 12.37
CA ILE A 19 -5.23 -23.63 11.84
C ILE A 19 -6.01 -24.41 12.92
N PRO A 20 -5.40 -25.33 13.69
CA PRO A 20 -6.15 -26.08 14.69
C PRO A 20 -6.74 -25.19 15.80
N ARG A 21 -6.16 -24.01 16.04
CA ARG A 21 -6.59 -23.08 17.10
C ARG A 21 -7.56 -22.02 16.59
N TYR A 22 -7.43 -21.59 15.34
CA TYR A 22 -8.10 -20.42 14.79
C TYR A 22 -8.81 -20.67 13.44
N ASN A 23 -8.87 -21.92 12.97
CA ASN A 23 -9.46 -22.33 11.70
C ASN A 23 -8.96 -21.46 10.52
N PHE A 24 -9.88 -20.90 9.72
CA PHE A 24 -9.57 -20.03 8.59
C PHE A 24 -8.81 -18.76 8.97
N PHE A 25 -9.06 -18.22 10.17
CA PHE A 25 -8.30 -17.06 10.65
C PHE A 25 -6.83 -17.42 10.90
N GLY A 26 -6.57 -18.65 11.36
CA GLY A 26 -5.22 -19.18 11.52
C GLY A 26 -4.46 -19.27 10.20
N ALA A 27 -5.12 -19.72 9.13
CA ALA A 27 -4.54 -19.74 7.79
C ALA A 27 -4.22 -18.33 7.27
N ALA A 28 -5.14 -17.37 7.47
CA ALA A 28 -4.92 -15.98 7.08
C ALA A 28 -3.74 -15.35 7.84
N MET A 29 -3.65 -15.59 9.16
CA MET A 29 -2.52 -15.15 9.99
C MET A 29 -1.20 -15.76 9.54
N ALA A 30 -1.16 -17.07 9.28
CA ALA A 30 0.05 -17.75 8.80
C ALA A 30 0.57 -17.11 7.52
N THR A 31 -0.31 -16.86 6.54
CA THR A 31 0.04 -16.19 5.29
C THR A 31 0.50 -14.76 5.49
N ALA A 32 -0.20 -13.96 6.30
CA ALA A 32 0.19 -12.59 6.58
C ALA A 32 1.57 -12.50 7.24
N ILE A 33 1.83 -13.35 8.25
CA ILE A 33 3.12 -13.39 8.97
C ILE A 33 4.24 -13.84 8.04
N SER A 34 4.01 -14.87 7.22
CA SER A 34 5.00 -15.32 6.24
C SER A 34 5.34 -14.26 5.20
N TYR A 35 4.35 -13.54 4.67
CA TYR A 35 4.62 -12.45 3.74
C TYR A 35 5.32 -11.28 4.42
N LEU A 36 4.97 -10.96 5.66
CA LEU A 36 5.69 -9.93 6.41
C LEU A 36 7.16 -10.32 6.58
N PHE A 37 7.44 -11.56 6.99
CA PHE A 37 8.79 -12.11 7.05
C PHE A 37 9.51 -11.95 5.70
N MET A 38 8.91 -12.43 4.62
CA MET A 38 9.49 -12.37 3.28
C MET A 38 9.84 -10.95 2.86
N ASN A 39 8.90 -10.01 2.99
CA ASN A 39 9.09 -8.61 2.60
C ASN A 39 10.15 -7.90 3.45
N VAL A 40 10.22 -8.19 4.75
CA VAL A 40 11.25 -7.62 5.63
C VAL A 40 12.64 -8.12 5.21
N PHE A 41 12.81 -9.42 4.99
CA PHE A 41 14.11 -9.97 4.59
C PHE A 41 14.54 -9.50 3.19
N TYR A 42 13.61 -9.40 2.24
CA TYR A 42 13.91 -8.79 0.94
C TYR A 42 14.29 -7.32 1.06
N SER A 43 13.58 -6.56 1.90
CA SER A 43 13.89 -5.15 2.11
C SER A 43 15.29 -4.97 2.70
N ILE A 44 15.68 -5.81 3.67
CA ILE A 44 17.03 -5.82 4.24
C ILE A 44 18.06 -6.19 3.19
N GLN A 45 17.78 -7.19 2.35
CA GLN A 45 18.70 -7.61 1.29
C GLN A 45 18.93 -6.49 0.28
N VAL A 46 17.87 -5.86 -0.21
CA VAL A 46 17.94 -4.71 -1.13
C VAL A 46 18.76 -3.57 -0.51
N TYR A 47 18.50 -3.24 0.76
CA TYR A 47 19.24 -2.19 1.46
C TYR A 47 20.73 -2.52 1.58
N ARG A 48 21.09 -3.78 1.85
CA ARG A 48 22.49 -4.21 1.95
C ARG A 48 23.22 -4.20 0.61
N GLU A 49 22.54 -4.58 -0.46
CA GLU A 49 23.15 -4.71 -1.80
C GLU A 49 23.24 -3.37 -2.53
N THR A 50 22.27 -2.48 -2.33
CA THR A 50 22.14 -1.22 -3.10
C THR A 50 22.30 0.03 -2.24
N GLY A 51 22.18 -0.08 -0.92
CA GLY A 51 22.06 1.08 -0.02
C GLY A 51 20.68 1.77 -0.08
N ALA A 52 19.80 1.38 -1.00
CA ALA A 52 18.50 1.99 -1.16
C ALA A 52 17.53 1.47 -0.11
N HIS A 53 16.84 2.37 0.59
CA HIS A 53 15.79 2.01 1.53
C HIS A 53 14.46 1.88 0.77
N PRO A 54 13.86 0.68 0.67
CA PRO A 54 12.67 0.47 -0.16
C PRO A 54 11.38 1.08 0.42
N LEU A 55 11.40 1.49 1.70
CA LEU A 55 10.30 2.17 2.36
C LEU A 55 10.62 3.67 2.46
N THR A 56 9.92 4.47 1.66
CA THR A 56 10.01 5.94 1.66
C THR A 56 8.89 6.56 2.47
N TRP A 57 9.08 7.81 2.93
CA TRP A 57 8.03 8.53 3.66
C TRP A 57 6.80 8.82 2.80
N SER A 58 7.00 9.01 1.49
CA SER A 58 5.96 9.09 0.46
C SER A 58 5.09 7.84 0.37
N MET A 59 5.55 6.68 0.87
CA MET A 59 4.74 5.47 0.98
C MET A 59 4.10 5.31 2.37
N VAL A 60 4.88 5.54 3.43
CA VAL A 60 4.44 5.28 4.82
C VAL A 60 3.34 6.25 5.23
N ILE A 61 3.50 7.55 4.94
CA ILE A 61 2.56 8.57 5.40
C ILE A 61 1.18 8.37 4.75
N PRO A 62 1.04 8.28 3.41
CA PRO A 62 -0.28 8.06 2.82
C PRO A 62 -0.93 6.75 3.25
N SER A 63 -0.14 5.69 3.45
CA SER A 63 -0.64 4.39 3.93
C SER A 63 -1.21 4.50 5.35
N ALA A 64 -0.50 5.17 6.26
CA ALA A 64 -0.96 5.38 7.63
C ALA A 64 -2.21 6.27 7.69
N VAL A 65 -2.22 7.37 6.92
CA VAL A 65 -3.38 8.27 6.84
C VAL A 65 -4.59 7.55 6.26
N SER A 66 -4.40 6.74 5.21
CA SER A 66 -5.47 5.94 4.61
C SER A 66 -6.02 4.87 5.54
N LEU A 67 -5.16 4.23 6.33
CA LEU A 67 -5.58 3.27 7.36
C LEU A 67 -6.45 3.95 8.43
N LEU A 68 -6.02 5.12 8.92
CA LEU A 68 -6.77 5.90 9.90
C LEU A 68 -8.12 6.36 9.33
N PHE A 69 -8.12 6.90 8.10
CA PHE A 69 -9.33 7.33 7.41
C PHE A 69 -10.32 6.18 7.24
N THR A 70 -9.86 5.03 6.76
CA THR A 70 -10.68 3.83 6.54
C THR A 70 -11.25 3.32 7.86
N SER A 71 -10.45 3.31 8.92
CA SER A 71 -10.88 2.89 10.26
C SER A 71 -11.94 3.83 10.84
N ALA A 72 -11.75 5.14 10.67
CA ALA A 72 -12.72 6.15 11.10
C ALA A 72 -14.03 6.05 10.32
N LEU A 73 -13.96 5.89 8.99
CA LEU A 73 -15.14 5.72 8.15
C LEU A 73 -15.91 4.45 8.55
N TYR A 74 -15.22 3.33 8.76
CA TYR A 74 -15.83 2.10 9.22
C TYR A 74 -16.58 2.30 10.55
N ALA A 75 -15.93 2.93 11.54
CA ALA A 75 -16.54 3.20 12.84
C ALA A 75 -17.81 4.06 12.69
N VAL A 76 -17.75 5.16 11.92
CA VAL A 76 -18.89 6.05 11.69
C VAL A 76 -20.04 5.33 10.97
N VAL A 77 -19.75 4.60 9.89
CA VAL A 77 -20.78 3.91 9.11
C VAL A 77 -21.44 2.81 9.95
N SER A 78 -20.64 2.01 10.67
CA SER A 78 -21.16 0.94 11.53
C SER A 78 -22.00 1.46 12.70
N TRP A 79 -21.72 2.67 13.18
CA TRP A 79 -22.48 3.32 14.24
C TRP A 79 -23.77 3.98 13.72
N ALA A 80 -23.72 4.61 12.55
CA ALA A 80 -24.83 5.40 12.02
C ALA A 80 -25.88 4.58 11.27
N THR A 81 -25.51 3.43 10.68
CA THR A 81 -26.42 2.66 9.83
C THR A 81 -26.15 1.16 9.87
N THR A 82 -27.14 0.37 9.47
CA THR A 82 -26.96 -1.07 9.24
C THR A 82 -26.15 -1.30 7.97
N VAL A 83 -25.08 -2.09 8.09
CA VAL A 83 -24.21 -2.42 6.96
C VAL A 83 -24.92 -3.40 6.02
N THR A 84 -25.57 -2.86 5.00
CA THR A 84 -26.11 -3.63 3.88
C THR A 84 -25.06 -3.74 2.76
N PRO A 85 -25.20 -4.69 1.82
CA PRO A 85 -24.28 -4.79 0.68
C PRO A 85 -24.14 -3.49 -0.12
N VAL A 86 -25.23 -2.72 -0.26
CA VAL A 86 -25.21 -1.43 -0.96
C VAL A 86 -24.36 -0.41 -0.19
N VAL A 87 -24.56 -0.31 1.13
CA VAL A 87 -23.75 0.58 1.99
C VAL A 87 -22.27 0.17 1.96
N ALA A 88 -21.98 -1.14 1.97
CA ALA A 88 -20.61 -1.64 1.87
C ALA A 88 -19.95 -1.24 0.55
N ILE A 89 -20.64 -1.41 -0.59
CA ILE A 89 -20.13 -1.01 -1.91
C ILE A 89 -19.88 0.50 -1.96
N LEU A 90 -20.83 1.31 -1.50
CA LEU A 90 -20.67 2.77 -1.46
C LEU A 90 -19.50 3.20 -0.56
N SER A 91 -19.35 2.58 0.61
CA SER A 91 -18.21 2.84 1.49
C SER A 91 -16.88 2.45 0.83
N GLY A 92 -16.85 1.35 0.06
CA GLY A 92 -15.69 0.94 -0.73
C GLY A 92 -15.29 1.99 -1.77
N VAL A 93 -16.26 2.53 -2.51
CA VAL A 93 -16.01 3.61 -3.48
C VAL A 93 -15.45 4.86 -2.78
N VAL A 94 -16.02 5.24 -1.64
CA VAL A 94 -15.52 6.38 -0.85
C VAL A 94 -14.08 6.13 -0.41
N ILE A 95 -13.76 4.94 0.12
CA ILE A 95 -12.40 4.57 0.53
C ILE A 95 -11.44 4.66 -0.66
N THR A 96 -11.79 4.12 -1.83
CA THR A 96 -10.93 4.16 -3.02
C THR A 96 -10.65 5.58 -3.48
N VAL A 97 -11.69 6.42 -3.57
CA VAL A 97 -11.53 7.83 -3.99
C VAL A 97 -10.71 8.61 -2.96
N SER A 98 -11.02 8.46 -1.67
CA SER A 98 -10.27 9.13 -0.60
C SER A 98 -8.82 8.66 -0.54
N HIS A 99 -8.55 7.37 -0.74
CA HIS A 99 -7.19 6.84 -0.82
C HIS A 99 -6.40 7.49 -1.96
N ALA A 100 -6.99 7.60 -3.16
CA ALA A 100 -6.34 8.29 -4.27
C ALA A 100 -6.02 9.75 -3.94
N VAL A 101 -6.96 10.47 -3.31
CA VAL A 101 -6.74 11.86 -2.87
C VAL A 101 -5.64 11.96 -1.81
N ILE A 102 -5.62 11.06 -0.82
CA ILE A 102 -4.60 11.01 0.24
C ILE A 102 -3.22 10.76 -0.37
N VAL A 103 -3.09 9.75 -1.25
CA VAL A 103 -1.83 9.45 -1.93
C VAL A 103 -1.32 10.67 -2.71
N LEU A 104 -2.18 11.30 -3.52
CA LEU A 104 -1.80 12.50 -4.26
C LEU A 104 -1.41 13.67 -3.35
N SER A 105 -2.04 13.80 -2.18
CA SER A 105 -1.79 14.92 -1.25
C SER A 105 -0.53 14.74 -0.39
N PHE A 106 -0.12 13.50 -0.12
CA PHE A 106 0.95 13.17 0.84
C PHE A 106 2.22 12.62 0.16
N GLY A 107 2.47 13.02 -1.08
CA GLY A 107 3.73 12.72 -1.77
C GLY A 107 3.72 11.47 -2.64
N GLY A 108 2.55 11.02 -3.10
CA GLY A 108 2.44 9.94 -4.07
C GLY A 108 2.88 10.30 -5.50
N ILE A 109 3.38 11.52 -5.71
CA ILE A 109 4.11 11.91 -6.92
C ILE A 109 5.51 12.37 -6.49
N GLU A 110 6.51 11.54 -6.73
CA GLU A 110 7.92 11.79 -6.42
C GLU A 110 8.59 12.65 -7.49
N GLN A 111 9.73 13.25 -7.17
CA GLN A 111 10.43 14.16 -8.09
C GLN A 111 10.88 13.44 -9.36
N GLU A 112 11.26 12.18 -9.24
CA GLU A 112 11.67 11.28 -10.30
C GLU A 112 10.59 11.14 -11.37
N GLU A 113 9.33 11.05 -10.95
CA GLU A 113 8.17 10.91 -11.83
C GLU A 113 7.90 12.22 -12.58
N ILE A 114 8.07 13.36 -11.90
CA ILE A 114 7.95 14.69 -12.52
C ILE A 114 9.07 14.89 -13.55
N MET A 115 10.30 14.49 -13.22
CA MET A 115 11.44 14.56 -14.11
C MET A 115 11.26 13.70 -15.36
N LEU A 116 10.68 12.49 -15.23
CA LEU A 116 10.33 11.63 -16.36
C LEU A 116 9.31 12.29 -17.28
N VAL A 117 8.27 12.94 -16.73
CA VAL A 117 7.26 13.65 -17.52
C VAL A 117 7.88 14.82 -18.29
N LEU A 118 8.72 15.63 -17.63
CA LEU A 118 9.38 16.77 -18.27
C LEU A 118 10.35 16.32 -19.38
N SER A 119 11.13 15.26 -19.14
CA SER A 119 12.05 14.72 -20.15
C SER A 119 11.33 14.04 -21.32
N PHE A 120 10.13 13.53 -21.12
CA PHE A 120 9.26 13.06 -22.22
C PHE A 120 8.74 14.22 -23.07
N GLU A 121 8.25 15.30 -22.45
CA GLU A 121 7.83 16.53 -23.14
C GLU A 121 8.95 17.12 -24.00
N GLU A 122 10.18 17.19 -23.47
CA GLU A 122 11.35 17.65 -24.23
C GLU A 122 11.70 16.73 -25.40
N ARG A 123 11.61 15.41 -25.21
CA ARG A 123 12.00 14.43 -26.23
C ARG A 123 11.00 14.34 -27.39
N PHE A 124 9.71 14.47 -27.11
CA PHE A 124 8.65 14.29 -28.09
C PHE A 124 8.01 15.62 -28.55
N GLY A 125 8.36 16.75 -27.93
CA GLY A 125 7.84 18.06 -28.27
C GLY A 125 6.33 18.22 -28.01
N ILE A 126 5.80 17.51 -27.02
CA ILE A 126 4.37 17.51 -26.66
C ILE A 126 4.19 18.31 -25.37
N ASP A 127 3.37 19.37 -25.38
CA ASP A 127 3.03 20.13 -24.18
C ASP A 127 2.03 19.34 -23.31
N LEU A 128 2.50 18.87 -22.15
CA LEU A 128 1.69 18.13 -21.17
C LEU A 128 0.97 19.05 -20.17
N GLY A 129 1.05 20.38 -20.35
CA GLY A 129 0.25 21.46 -19.74
C GLY A 129 -0.44 21.15 -18.39
N PRO A 130 -1.65 20.55 -18.39
CA PRO A 130 -2.38 20.23 -17.17
C PRO A 130 -1.61 19.36 -16.18
N PHE A 131 -0.82 18.39 -16.64
CA PHE A 131 0.00 17.52 -15.78
C PHE A 131 1.10 18.30 -15.06
N LYS A 132 1.73 19.27 -15.74
CA LYS A 132 2.76 20.16 -15.19
C LYS A 132 2.21 21.05 -14.07
N ARG A 133 0.96 21.51 -14.20
CA ARG A 133 0.31 22.37 -13.21
C ARG A 133 -0.12 21.58 -11.97
N ILE A 134 -0.53 20.32 -12.13
CA ILE A 134 -0.85 19.42 -11.02
C ILE A 134 0.43 19.03 -10.28
N ALA A 135 1.47 18.60 -11.00
CA ALA A 135 2.76 18.23 -10.43
C ALA A 135 3.38 19.37 -9.60
N LYS A 136 3.42 20.60 -10.14
CA LYS A 136 3.95 21.77 -9.42
C LYS A 136 3.15 22.22 -8.20
N ARG A 137 1.90 21.77 -8.04
CA ARG A 137 1.04 22.13 -6.90
C ARG A 137 1.14 21.12 -5.76
N LEU A 138 1.70 19.94 -6.04
CA LEU A 138 1.85 18.83 -5.10
C LEU A 138 3.29 18.69 -4.55
N ILE A 139 4.25 19.42 -5.12
CA ILE A 139 5.57 19.74 -4.54
C ILE A 139 5.42 20.97 -3.63
#